data_AF-A0A2G9GAN1-F1
#
_entry.id   AF-A0A2G9GAN1-F1
#
_cell.length_a   1.000
_cell.length_b   1.000
_cell.length_c   1.000
_cell.angle_alpha   90.00
_cell.angle_beta   90.00
_cell.angle_gamma   90.00
#
_symmetry.space_group_name_H-M   'P 1'
#
loop_
_entity.id
_entity.type
_entity.pdbx_description
1 polymer ?
#
loop_
_entity_poly.entity_id
_entity_poly.type
_entity_poly.pdbx_seq_one_letter_code
_entity_poly.pdbx_strand_id
1 'polypeptide(L)'
;MGWKSLDAMATFLGLFLLVFLPLGQAKTENKTCPYRNQNLSPIEGWRSAEYCMQNKSDSCKKYILINTGWLNVTKEDGPSFCSGGCSDHTLAVLDCIKHVKRDYKFVNRANVQDLNDTIRNGCDPTQGMHKAR
;
A
#
# COMPACT_ATOMS: atom_id res chain seq x y z
N MET A 1 3.92 33.30 -47.64
CA MET A 1 2.96 32.21 -47.32
C MET A 1 3.21 31.63 -45.92
N GLY A 2 3.42 32.47 -44.89
CA GLY A 2 3.87 32.01 -43.56
C GLY A 2 2.98 32.40 -42.37
N TRP A 3 2.17 33.45 -42.49
CA TRP A 3 1.42 33.99 -41.35
C TRP A 3 0.20 33.15 -40.97
N LYS A 4 -0.53 32.64 -41.97
CA LYS A 4 -1.73 31.79 -41.75
C LYS A 4 -1.44 30.48 -41.01
N SER A 5 -0.20 29.99 -41.09
CA SER A 5 0.23 28.75 -40.43
C SER A 5 0.54 28.98 -38.94
N LEU A 6 1.16 30.12 -38.60
CA LEU A 6 1.44 30.48 -37.21
C LEU A 6 0.15 30.73 -36.41
N ASP A 7 -0.82 31.43 -37.00
CA ASP A 7 -2.10 31.72 -36.35
C ASP A 7 -2.90 30.44 -36.09
N ALA A 8 -2.89 29.49 -37.04
CA ALA A 8 -3.51 28.18 -36.87
C ALA A 8 -2.84 27.37 -35.75
N MET A 9 -1.50 27.34 -35.71
CA MET A 9 -0.78 26.63 -34.65
C MET A 9 -1.03 27.23 -33.26
N ALA A 10 -1.06 28.57 -33.16
CA ALA A 10 -1.32 29.27 -31.91
C ALA A 10 -2.75 29.04 -31.40
N THR A 11 -3.73 29.00 -32.30
CA THR A 11 -5.12 28.70 -31.93
C THR A 11 -5.31 27.25 -31.48
N PHE A 12 -4.68 26.28 -32.14
CA PHE A 12 -4.71 24.88 -31.71
C PHE A 12 -4.04 24.67 -30.34
N LEU A 13 -2.87 25.29 -30.11
CA LEU A 13 -2.18 25.24 -28.82
C LEU A 13 -3.01 25.90 -27.71
N GLY A 14 -3.65 27.04 -27.99
CA GLY A 14 -4.53 27.73 -27.06
C GLY A 14 -5.75 26.89 -26.67
N LEU A 15 -6.41 26.25 -27.65
CA LEU A 15 -7.52 25.33 -27.43
C LEU A 15 -7.11 24.11 -26.61
N PHE A 16 -5.94 23.53 -26.90
CA PHE A 16 -5.41 22.39 -26.16
C PHE A 16 -5.18 22.78 -24.68
N LEU A 17 -4.50 23.89 -24.44
CA LEU A 17 -4.25 24.36 -23.07
C LEU A 17 -5.56 24.62 -22.31
N LEU A 18 -6.55 25.25 -22.92
CA LEU A 18 -7.85 25.53 -22.29
C LEU A 18 -8.65 24.26 -21.94
N VAL A 19 -8.54 23.19 -22.73
CA VAL A 19 -9.23 21.91 -22.47
C VAL A 19 -8.51 21.08 -21.40
N PHE A 20 -7.17 21.10 -21.37
CA PHE A 20 -6.40 20.24 -20.47
C PHE A 20 -6.00 20.90 -19.13
N LEU A 21 -5.92 22.23 -19.04
CA LEU A 21 -5.65 22.96 -17.78
C LEU A 21 -6.70 22.75 -16.66
N PRO A 22 -8.02 22.69 -16.92
CA PRO A 22 -9.01 22.52 -15.85
C PRO A 22 -9.07 21.10 -15.26
N LEU A 23 -8.35 20.12 -15.85
CA LEU A 23 -8.22 18.76 -15.27
C LEU A 23 -7.25 18.71 -14.08
N GLY A 24 -6.57 19.81 -13.75
CA GLY A 24 -5.53 19.86 -12.71
C GLY A 24 -6.02 19.75 -11.27
N GLN A 25 -7.33 19.69 -11.01
CA GLN A 25 -7.85 19.57 -9.65
C GLN A 25 -8.30 18.14 -9.32
N ALA A 26 -7.31 17.26 -9.17
CA ALA A 26 -7.52 16.05 -8.38
C ALA A 26 -7.75 16.47 -6.92
N LYS A 27 -8.90 16.09 -6.34
CA LYS A 27 -9.10 16.20 -4.89
C LYS A 27 -7.90 15.53 -4.21
N THR A 28 -7.24 16.23 -3.30
CA THR A 28 -6.22 15.64 -2.44
C THR A 28 -6.92 14.62 -1.55
N GLU A 29 -6.90 13.35 -1.96
CA GLU A 29 -7.27 12.28 -1.05
C GLU A 29 -6.38 12.34 0.16
N ASN A 30 -6.97 12.19 1.34
CA ASN A 30 -6.18 12.04 2.55
C ASN A 30 -5.47 10.67 2.48
N LYS A 31 -4.25 10.70 1.97
CA LYS A 31 -3.37 9.53 1.84
C LYS A 31 -2.85 9.05 3.20
N THR A 32 -3.08 9.84 4.26
CA THR A 32 -2.61 9.57 5.60
C THR A 32 -3.72 8.90 6.40
N CYS A 33 -3.59 7.58 6.61
CA CYS A 33 -4.49 6.75 7.44
C CYS A 33 -5.96 6.73 6.96
N PRO A 34 -6.29 5.96 5.91
CA PRO A 34 -7.66 5.83 5.41
C PRO A 34 -8.63 5.10 6.37
N TYR A 35 -8.15 4.65 7.53
CA TYR A 35 -8.90 3.95 8.58
C TYR A 35 -10.22 4.63 9.00
N ARG A 36 -10.32 5.96 8.88
CA ARG A 36 -11.49 6.72 9.38
C ARG A 36 -12.77 6.61 8.53
N ASN A 37 -12.72 6.00 7.35
CA ASN A 37 -13.90 5.76 6.52
C ASN A 37 -14.08 4.26 6.29
N GLN A 38 -14.99 3.62 7.03
CA GLN A 38 -15.26 2.17 6.90
C GLN A 38 -16.32 1.84 5.83
N ASN A 39 -16.97 2.85 5.25
CA ASN A 39 -17.97 2.73 4.17
C ASN A 39 -17.41 3.23 2.84
N LEU A 40 -16.31 2.63 2.39
CA LEU A 40 -15.71 2.96 1.09
C LEU A 40 -16.44 2.22 -0.04
N SER A 41 -16.58 2.88 -1.18
CA SER A 41 -16.92 2.17 -2.42
C SER A 41 -15.81 1.17 -2.78
N PRO A 42 -16.09 0.17 -3.64
CA PRO A 42 -15.09 -0.84 -3.99
C PRO A 42 -13.76 -0.26 -4.50
N ILE A 43 -13.81 0.80 -5.32
CA ILE A 43 -12.63 1.45 -5.88
C ILE A 43 -11.85 2.21 -4.81
N GLU A 44 -12.54 2.93 -3.94
CA GLU A 44 -11.92 3.66 -2.82
C GLU A 44 -11.25 2.71 -1.83
N GLY A 45 -11.85 1.53 -1.57
CA GLY A 45 -11.26 0.50 -0.72
C GLY A 45 -9.93 -0.02 -1.27
N TRP A 46 -9.86 -0.31 -2.57
CA TRP A 46 -8.60 -0.69 -3.23
C TRP A 46 -7.55 0.40 -3.16
N ARG A 47 -7.92 1.64 -3.47
CA ARG A 47 -7.00 2.78 -3.41
C ARG A 47 -6.47 3.03 -1.99
N SER A 48 -7.35 2.89 -1.00
CA SER A 48 -7.01 2.99 0.41
C SER A 48 -6.08 1.87 0.87
N ALA A 49 -6.28 0.64 0.39
CA ALA A 49 -5.38 -0.48 0.67
C ALA A 49 -3.98 -0.22 0.12
N GLU A 50 -3.86 0.37 -1.06
CA GLU A 50 -2.56 0.81 -1.61
C GLU A 50 -1.89 1.89 -0.74
N TYR A 51 -2.66 2.79 -0.14
CA TYR A 51 -2.10 3.74 0.83
C TYR A 51 -1.63 3.06 2.12
N CYS A 52 -2.36 2.06 2.62
CA CYS A 52 -1.89 1.25 3.75
C CYS A 52 -0.54 0.59 3.44
N MET A 53 -0.39 -0.02 2.24
CA MET A 53 0.84 -0.68 1.80
C MET A 53 2.05 0.27 1.65
N GLN A 54 1.80 1.58 1.52
CA GLN A 54 2.85 2.60 1.45
C GLN A 54 3.38 3.02 2.83
N ASN A 55 2.70 2.63 3.92
CA ASN A 55 3.20 2.85 5.27
C ASN A 55 4.39 1.91 5.54
N LYS A 56 5.59 2.37 5.21
CA LYS A 56 6.85 1.65 5.39
C LYS A 56 7.64 2.24 6.55
N SER A 57 8.25 1.38 7.35
CA SER A 57 9.19 1.80 8.40
C SER A 57 10.64 1.75 7.92
N ASP A 58 11.40 2.83 8.17
CA ASP A 58 12.84 2.88 7.90
C ASP A 58 13.63 1.85 8.71
N SER A 59 13.16 1.48 9.91
CA SER A 59 13.78 0.42 10.72
C SER A 59 13.51 -0.99 10.19
N CYS A 60 12.49 -1.14 9.34
CA CYS A 60 12.02 -2.43 8.81
C CYS A 60 12.26 -2.58 7.30
N LYS A 61 13.22 -1.86 6.73
CA LYS A 61 13.53 -1.89 5.27
C LYS A 61 13.77 -3.29 4.71
N LYS A 62 14.25 -4.23 5.54
CA LYS A 62 14.47 -5.63 5.16
C LYS A 62 13.17 -6.45 5.07
N TYR A 63 12.14 -6.06 5.83
CA TYR A 63 10.91 -6.81 6.06
C TYR A 63 9.69 -6.04 5.56
N ILE A 64 9.63 -5.80 4.25
CA ILE A 64 8.58 -5.00 3.62
C ILE A 64 7.50 -5.94 3.09
N LEU A 65 6.25 -5.72 3.52
CA LEU A 65 5.09 -6.38 2.94
C LEU A 65 4.89 -5.92 1.50
N ILE A 66 4.87 -6.87 0.57
CA ILE A 66 4.58 -6.63 -0.85
C ILE A 66 3.26 -7.29 -1.26
N ASN A 67 2.72 -6.88 -2.40
CA ASN A 67 1.42 -7.34 -2.92
C ASN A 67 1.34 -8.86 -3.19
N THR A 68 2.48 -9.55 -3.29
CA THR A 68 2.53 -11.02 -3.37
C THR A 68 2.25 -11.71 -2.04
N GLY A 69 2.12 -10.96 -0.94
CA GLY A 69 1.92 -11.49 0.41
C GLY A 69 3.21 -11.96 1.08
N TRP A 70 4.37 -11.56 0.54
CA TRP A 70 5.69 -11.93 1.04
C TRP A 70 6.30 -10.80 1.89
N LEU A 71 7.01 -11.17 2.96
CA LEU A 71 7.70 -10.24 3.88
C LEU A 71 9.23 -10.32 3.79
N ASN A 72 9.77 -11.25 3.00
CA ASN A 72 11.21 -11.51 2.92
C ASN A 72 11.89 -11.83 4.26
N VAL A 73 11.18 -12.55 5.13
CA VAL A 73 11.68 -13.04 6.41
C VAL A 73 12.16 -14.48 6.22
N THR A 74 13.46 -14.72 6.35
CA THR A 74 14.01 -16.08 6.43
C THR A 74 13.88 -16.64 7.85
N LYS A 75 14.25 -17.91 8.04
CA LYS A 75 14.24 -18.53 9.38
C LYS A 75 15.20 -17.84 10.35
N GLU A 76 16.35 -17.39 9.85
CA GLU A 76 17.39 -16.71 10.62
C GLU A 76 16.95 -15.28 10.99
N ASP A 77 16.09 -14.67 10.17
CA ASP A 77 15.52 -13.34 10.40
C ASP A 77 14.39 -13.30 11.42
N GLY A 78 13.78 -14.46 11.73
CA GLY A 78 12.62 -14.56 12.61
C GLY A 78 12.80 -13.80 13.93
N PRO A 79 13.86 -14.06 14.73
CA PRO A 79 14.06 -13.37 16.00
C PRO A 79 14.15 -11.84 15.88
N SER A 80 14.88 -11.32 14.88
CA SER A 80 15.00 -9.87 14.67
C SER A 80 13.72 -9.24 14.13
N PHE A 81 12.97 -9.95 13.28
CA PHE A 81 11.67 -9.52 12.81
C PHE A 81 10.65 -9.43 13.95
N CYS A 82 10.60 -10.46 14.81
CA CYS A 82 9.63 -10.60 15.89
C CYS A 82 9.91 -9.67 17.08
N SER A 83 11.18 -9.49 17.46
CA SER A 83 11.56 -8.64 18.61
C SER A 83 11.92 -7.19 18.22
N GLY A 84 12.18 -6.92 16.94
CA GLY A 84 12.61 -5.60 16.45
C GLY A 84 11.48 -4.62 16.12
N GLY A 85 10.22 -4.95 16.47
CA GLY A 85 9.03 -4.13 16.19
C GLY A 85 8.52 -4.20 14.74
N CYS A 86 9.16 -4.97 13.87
CA CYS A 86 8.75 -5.10 12.46
C CYS A 86 7.55 -6.03 12.26
N SER A 87 7.40 -7.04 13.11
CA SER A 87 6.17 -7.82 13.24
C SER A 87 4.97 -6.90 13.53
N ASP A 88 5.05 -6.09 14.59
CA ASP A 88 4.00 -5.17 15.00
C ASP A 88 3.69 -4.13 13.92
N HIS A 89 4.72 -3.56 13.29
CA HIS A 89 4.53 -2.64 12.17
C HIS A 89 3.79 -3.31 11.00
N THR A 90 4.19 -4.53 10.63
CA THR A 90 3.52 -5.30 9.57
C THR A 90 2.06 -5.60 9.93
N LEU A 91 1.81 -5.98 11.18
CA LEU A 91 0.46 -6.23 11.69
C LEU A 91 -0.41 -4.96 11.63
N ALA A 92 0.15 -3.79 11.90
CA ALA A 92 -0.56 -2.52 11.76
C ALA A 92 -0.90 -2.20 10.29
N VAL A 93 0.00 -2.50 9.34
CA VAL A 93 -0.28 -2.36 7.89
C VAL A 93 -1.42 -3.30 7.47
N LEU A 94 -1.37 -4.56 7.90
CA LEU A 94 -2.42 -5.55 7.64
C LEU A 94 -3.76 -5.13 8.23
N ASP A 95 -3.77 -4.59 9.46
CA ASP A 95 -4.98 -4.10 10.09
C ASP A 95 -5.59 -2.90 9.33
N CYS A 96 -4.75 -1.98 8.85
CA CYS A 96 -5.19 -0.90 7.97
C CYS A 96 -5.90 -1.45 6.71
N ILE A 97 -5.30 -2.42 6.02
CA ILE A 97 -5.88 -3.05 4.82
C ILE A 97 -7.23 -3.69 5.15
N LYS A 98 -7.33 -4.42 6.26
CA LYS A 98 -8.58 -5.08 6.70
C LYS A 98 -9.72 -4.09 6.89
N HIS A 99 -9.42 -2.91 7.45
CA HIS A 99 -10.44 -1.90 7.72
C HIS A 99 -10.97 -1.22 6.45
N VAL A 100 -10.12 -1.03 5.44
CA VAL A 100 -10.49 -0.33 4.20
C VAL A 100 -10.94 -1.28 3.09
N LYS A 101 -10.54 -2.56 3.14
CA LYS A 101 -10.88 -3.59 2.15
C LYS A 101 -10.93 -4.98 2.81
N ARG A 102 -12.09 -5.33 3.40
CA ARG A 102 -12.28 -6.58 4.16
C ARG A 102 -12.04 -7.86 3.35
N ASP A 103 -12.34 -7.82 2.06
CA ASP A 103 -12.17 -8.89 1.07
C ASP A 103 -10.87 -8.75 0.26
N TYR A 104 -9.86 -8.08 0.81
CA TYR A 104 -8.54 -7.98 0.17
C TYR A 104 -7.89 -9.36 0.02
N LYS A 105 -7.35 -9.60 -1.17
CA LYS A 105 -6.61 -10.82 -1.52
C LYS A 105 -5.26 -10.44 -2.11
N PHE A 106 -4.20 -11.00 -1.56
CA PHE A 106 -2.86 -10.91 -2.12
C PHE A 106 -2.77 -11.73 -3.41
N VAL A 107 -1.74 -11.49 -4.23
CA VAL A 107 -1.54 -12.21 -5.51
C VAL A 107 -1.41 -13.73 -5.28
N ASN A 108 -0.84 -14.14 -4.15
CA ASN A 108 -0.76 -15.56 -3.75
C ASN A 108 -2.10 -16.15 -3.26
N ARG A 109 -3.20 -15.40 -3.33
CA ARG A 109 -4.56 -15.75 -2.88
C ARG A 109 -4.76 -15.82 -1.36
N ALA A 110 -3.73 -15.50 -0.56
CA ALA A 110 -3.89 -15.32 0.87
C ALA A 110 -4.79 -14.10 1.15
N ASN A 111 -5.61 -14.18 2.20
CA ASN A 111 -6.28 -13.02 2.76
C ASN A 111 -5.41 -12.39 3.87
N VAL A 112 -5.87 -11.26 4.42
CA VAL A 112 -5.16 -10.56 5.52
C VAL A 112 -5.03 -11.42 6.78
N GLN A 113 -6.04 -12.22 7.10
CA GLN A 113 -6.03 -13.10 8.28
C GLN A 113 -4.95 -14.19 8.17
N ASP A 114 -4.80 -14.81 6.99
CA ASP A 114 -3.80 -15.85 6.73
C ASP A 114 -2.38 -15.35 7.04
N LEU A 115 -2.05 -14.11 6.64
CA LEU A 115 -0.77 -13.47 6.94
C LEU A 115 -0.63 -13.11 8.42
N ASN A 116 -1.69 -12.59 9.04
CA ASN A 116 -1.71 -12.24 10.47
C ASN A 116 -1.44 -13.47 11.34
N ASP A 117 -2.09 -14.59 11.03
CA ASP A 117 -1.91 -15.86 11.74
C ASP A 117 -0.51 -16.42 11.50
N THR A 118 0.01 -16.34 10.28
CA THR A 118 1.39 -16.76 9.95
C THR A 118 2.42 -15.98 10.76
N ILE A 119 2.29 -14.65 10.85
CA ILE A 119 3.20 -13.79 11.62
C ILE A 119 3.10 -14.12 13.11
N ARG A 120 1.88 -14.20 13.67
CA ARG A 120 1.66 -14.48 15.09
C ARG A 120 2.20 -15.84 15.49
N ASN A 121 1.91 -16.88 14.71
CA ASN A 121 2.44 -18.22 14.96
C ASN A 121 3.96 -18.28 14.81
N GLY A 122 4.51 -17.56 13.83
CA GLY A 122 5.95 -17.46 13.61
C GLY A 122 6.70 -16.72 14.71
N CYS A 123 6.05 -15.78 15.40
CA CYS A 123 6.63 -15.00 16.51
C CYS A 123 6.24 -15.52 17.90
N ASP A 124 5.34 -16.50 18.00
CA ASP A 124 4.96 -17.10 19.27
C ASP A 124 6.14 -17.87 19.88
N PRO A 125 6.62 -17.50 21.09
CA PRO A 125 7.74 -18.18 21.76
C PRO A 125 7.52 -19.69 21.99
N THR A 126 6.27 -20.14 21.99
CA THR A 126 5.86 -21.53 22.23
C THR A 126 5.70 -22.36 20.96
N GLN A 127 5.50 -21.72 19.79
CA GLN A 127 5.15 -22.39 18.53
C GLN A 127 6.18 -22.15 17.38
N GLY A 128 7.00 -21.09 17.38
CA GLY A 128 7.90 -20.82 16.23
C GLY A 128 8.98 -19.72 16.36
N MET A 129 10.06 -19.90 15.59
CA MET A 129 11.27 -19.08 15.31
C MET A 129 12.14 -18.52 16.44
N HIS A 130 11.63 -18.28 17.65
CA HIS A 130 12.44 -17.74 18.76
C HIS A 130 13.30 -18.78 19.49
N LYS A 131 13.09 -20.07 19.21
CA LYS A 131 13.84 -21.17 19.79
C LYS A 131 14.94 -21.61 18.82
N ALA A 132 16.03 -20.84 18.76
CA ALA A 132 17.30 -21.41 18.30
C ALA A 132 17.64 -22.55 19.27
N ARG A 133 17.62 -23.78 18.77
CA ARG A 133 18.26 -24.93 19.42
C ARG A 133 19.63 -25.12 18.79
#